data_AF-A0A645JB81-F1
#
_entry.id   AF-A0A645JB81-F1
#
_cell.length_a   1.000
_cell.length_b   1.000
_cell.length_c   1.000
_cell.angle_alpha   90.00
_cell.angle_beta   90.00
_cell.angle_gamma   90.00
#
_symmetry.space_group_name_H-M   'P 1'
#
loop_
_entity.id
_entity.type
_entity.pdbx_description
1 polymer ?
#
loop_
_entity_poly.entity_id
_entity_poly.type
_entity_poly.pdbx_seq_one_letter_code
_entity_poly.pdbx_strand_id
1 'polypeptide(L)' 'MYGLTEAFRSTFLPPSEVERRPDPIGKAIPNAEILVLREDGSSCAPNEPGELVHRGALVSMGY' A
#
# COMPACT_ATOMS: atom_id res chain seq x y z
N MET A 1 -2.29 -5.75 -7.95
CA MET A 1 -1.82 -4.35 -8.04
C MET A 1 -2.90 -3.44 -7.49
N TYR A 2 -2.54 -2.34 -6.84
CA TYR A 2 -3.48 -1.36 -6.29
C TYR A 2 -2.84 0.04 -6.23
N GLY A 3 -3.65 1.09 -6.36
CA GLY A 3 -3.21 2.48 -6.34
C GLY A 3 -4.37 3.45 -6.11
N LEU A 4 -4.00 4.69 -5.79
CA LEU A 4 -4.89 5.83 -5.58
C LEU A 4 -4.53 6.90 -6.61
N THR A 5 -5.50 7.64 -7.13
CA THR A 5 -5.25 8.75 -8.07
C THR A 5 -4.28 9.77 -7.45
N GLU A 6 -4.45 10.03 -6.16
CA GLU A 6 -3.67 10.94 -5.33
C GLU A 6 -2.21 10.51 -5.11
N ALA A 7 -1.85 9.26 -5.40
CA ALA A 7 -0.51 8.74 -5.17
C ALA A 7 0.01 7.83 -6.32
N PHE A 8 -0.55 7.99 -7.52
CA PHE A 8 -0.26 7.17 -8.70
C PHE A 8 -0.47 5.65 -8.47
N ARG A 9 0.61 4.90 -8.20
CA ARG A 9 0.58 3.46 -7.91
C ARG A 9 1.10 3.24 -6.50
N SER A 10 0.45 2.38 -5.73
CA SER A 10 0.84 2.09 -4.34
C SER A 10 1.58 0.75 -4.24
N THR A 11 1.04 -0.29 -4.87
CA THR A 11 1.57 -1.65 -4.73
C THR A 11 1.65 -2.42 -6.04
N PHE A 12 2.57 -3.39 -6.08
CA PHE A 12 2.66 -4.36 -7.16
C PHE A 12 2.82 -5.79 -6.64
N LEU A 13 2.23 -6.75 -7.35
CA LEU A 13 2.46 -8.18 -7.14
C LEU A 13 3.46 -8.67 -8.19
N PRO A 14 4.57 -9.32 -7.82
CA PRO A 14 5.49 -9.92 -8.79
C PRO A 14 4.74 -10.90 -9.72
N PRO A 15 4.99 -10.89 -11.04
CA PRO A 15 4.29 -11.77 -11.98
C PRO A 15 4.34 -13.25 -11.61
N SER A 16 5.46 -13.71 -11.03
CA SER A 16 5.66 -15.08 -10.58
C SER A 16 4.75 -15.52 -9.42
N GLU A 17 4.14 -14.57 -8.70
CA GLU A 17 3.26 -14.85 -7.56
C GLU A 17 1.77 -14.82 -7.93
N VAL A 18 1.42 -14.31 -9.13
CA VAL A 18 0.02 -14.12 -9.55
C VAL A 18 -0.76 -15.43 -9.55
N GLU A 19 -0.17 -16.52 -10.06
CA GLU A 19 -0.82 -17.83 -10.09
C GLU A 19 -0.92 -18.48 -8.70
N ARG A 20 0.00 -18.15 -7.78
CA ARG A 20 0.09 -18.78 -6.45
C ARG A 20 -0.79 -18.10 -5.42
N ARG A 21 -0.91 -16.78 -5.50
CA ARG A 21 -1.66 -15.92 -4.57
C ARG A 21 -2.28 -14.77 -5.35
N PRO A 22 -3.48 -14.96 -5.92
CA PRO A 22 -4.11 -13.94 -6.76
C PRO A 22 -4.70 -12.77 -5.95
N ASP A 23 -5.07 -13.00 -4.69
CA ASP A 23 -5.81 -12.02 -3.87
C ASP A 23 -4.98 -10.82 -3.38
N PRO A 24 -3.70 -10.96 -2.97
CA PRO A 24 -2.93 -9.84 -2.46
C PRO A 24 -2.70 -8.73 -3.50
N ILE A 25 -2.84 -7.48 -3.07
CA ILE A 25 -2.51 -6.32 -3.91
C ILE A 25 -1.00 -6.20 -4.20
N GLY A 26 -0.18 -6.86 -3.38
CA GLY A 26 1.26 -6.99 -3.51
C GLY A 26 2.04 -6.20 -2.45
N LYS A 27 3.24 -5.75 -2.80
CA LYS A 27 4.13 -4.96 -1.93
C LYS A 27 4.31 -3.54 -2.45
N ALA A 28 4.81 -2.64 -1.60
CA ALA A 28 5.09 -1.27 -1.96
C ALA A 28 5.99 -1.17 -3.21
N ILE A 29 5.68 -0.20 -4.08
CA ILE A 29 6.57 0.17 -5.19
C ILE A 29 7.78 0.96 -4.67
N PRO A 30 8.88 1.08 -5.45
CA PRO A 30 10.02 1.90 -5.03
C PRO A 30 9.61 3.33 -4.66
N ASN A 31 10.24 3.88 -3.62
CA ASN A 31 9.99 5.22 -3.06
C ASN A 31 8.60 5.44 -2.44
N ALA A 32 7.82 4.36 -2.25
CA ALA A 32 6.59 4.35 -1.48
C ALA A 32 6.75 3.44 -0.24
N GLU A 33 6.14 3.87 0.85
CA GLU A 33 5.90 3.08 2.05
C GLU A 33 4.41 2.87 2.20
N ILE A 34 4.02 1.63 2.49
CA ILE A 34 2.63 1.24 2.73
C ILE A 34 2.50 0.81 4.18
N LEU A 35 1.72 1.57 4.94
CA LEU A 35 1.52 1.40 6.37
C LEU A 35 0.08 0.98 6.62
N VAL A 36 -0.14 0.27 7.74
CA VAL A 36 -1.48 0.03 8.27
C VAL A 36 -1.52 0.72 9.63
N LEU A 37 -2.38 1.72 9.77
CA LEU A 37 -2.49 2.53 10.98
C LEU A 37 -3.83 2.30 11.67
N ARG A 38 -3.82 2.39 13.00
CA ARG A 38 -5.04 2.52 13.81
C ARG A 38 -5.61 3.93 13.67
N GLU A 39 -6.81 4.12 14.21
CA GLU A 39 -7.49 5.42 14.23
C GLU A 39 -6.70 6.53 14.96
N ASP A 40 -5.89 6.16 15.96
CA ASP A 40 -5.00 7.10 16.67
C ASP A 40 -3.69 7.41 15.92
N GLY A 41 -3.51 6.86 14.71
CA GLY A 41 -2.31 7.02 13.88
C GLY A 41 -1.14 6.10 14.24
N SER A 42 -1.25 5.26 15.27
CA SER A 42 -0.22 4.27 15.62
C SER A 42 -0.19 3.10 14.62
N SER A 43 0.97 2.44 14.46
CA SER A 43 1.10 1.30 13.55
C SER A 43 0.39 0.04 14.06
N CYS A 44 -0.37 -0.61 13.19
CA CYS A 44 -0.99 -1.91 13.46
C CYS A 44 0.06 -3.04 13.57
N ALA A 45 -0.27 -4.07 14.35
CA ALA A 45 0.48 -5.33 14.36
C ALA A 45 0.21 -6.14 13.07
N PRO A 46 1.05 -7.15 12.75
CA PRO A 46 0.75 -8.04 11.62
C PRO A 46 -0.64 -8.67 11.73
N ASN A 47 -1.41 -8.63 10.64
CA ASN A 47 -2.80 -9.12 10.54
C ASN A 47 -3.83 -8.38 11.38
N GLU A 48 -3.49 -7.24 11.98
CA GLU A 48 -4.46 -6.35 12.62
C GLU A 48 -5.04 -5.37 11.57
N PRO A 49 -6.37 -5.30 11.39
CA PRO A 49 -6.99 -4.37 10.46
C PRO A 49 -6.74 -2.90 10.86
N GLY A 50 -6.65 -2.03 9.85
CA GLY A 50 -6.48 -0.60 10.02
C GLY A 50 -6.57 0.13 8.68
N GLU A 51 -6.33 1.43 8.69
CA GLU A 51 -6.30 2.24 7.48
C GLU A 51 -5.00 2.02 6.70
N LEU A 52 -5.13 1.79 5.40
CA LEU A 52 -3.99 1.64 4.50
C LEU A 52 -3.46 3.02 4.08
N VAL A 53 -2.27 3.37 4.53
CA VAL A 53 -1.66 4.68 4.29
C VAL A 53 -0.47 4.57 3.35
N HIS A 54 -0.48 5.38 2.29
CA HIS A 54 0.66 5.58 1.38
C HIS A 54 1.47 6.79 1.86
N ARG A 55 2.77 6.58 2.13
CA ARG A 55 3.75 7.66 2.38
C ARG A 55 4.88 7.57 1.37
N GLY A 56 5.30 8.70 0.78
CA GLY A 56 6.48 8.70 -0.09
C GLY A 56 6.47 9.80 -1.13
N ALA A 57 7.43 9.71 -2.05
CA ALA A 57 7.69 10.73 -3.06
C ALA A 57 6.64 10.82 -4.17
N LEU A 58 5.65 9.92 -4.18
CA LEU A 58 4.65 9.81 -5.23
C LEU A 58 3.28 10.38 -4.84
N VAL A 59 3.15 10.88 -3.61
CA VAL A 59 1.94 11.57 -3.14
C VAL A 59 1.84 12.92 -3.84
N SER A 60 0.66 13.22 -4.41
CA SER A 60 0.39 14.48 -5.09
C SER A 60 0.36 15.65 -4.10
N MET A 61 0.33 16.88 -4.62
CA MET A 61 0.22 18.09 -3.79
C MET A 61 -1.16 18.30 -3.17
N GLY A 62 -2.13 17.42 -3.45
CA GLY A 62 -3.51 17.56 -3.04
C GLY A 62 -4.38 18.37 -4.01
N TYR A 63 -5.62 18.64 -3.58
CA TYR A 63 -6.60 19.47 -4.28
C TYR A 63 -6.61 20.88 -3.70
#